data_AF-A0A842THD7-F1
#
_entry.id   AF-A0A842THD7-F1
#
_cell.length_a   1.000
_cell.length_b   1.000
_cell.length_c   1.000
_cell.angle_alpha   90.00
_cell.angle_beta   90.00
_cell.angle_gamma   90.00
#
_symmetry.space_group_name_H-M   'P 1'
#
loop_
_entity.id
_entity.type
_entity.pdbx_description
1 polymer ?
#
loop_
_entity_poly.entity_id
_entity_poly.type
_entity_poly.pdbx_seq_one_letter_code
_entity_poly.pdbx_strand_id
1 'polypeptide(L)'
;MNSAHLVDALERGTLALFLGGDLPQALTGVPSRAEMARALARRHGLETSPSLAQVAQQVGRGGWRRAFTVFLREQLQDASPQSFHRRVVALAHEHGVQTLVSTAYDGLLQRAFDDAGVPVEVVWKDSQLAVAFQDRPLLIQLYGNPLADVESLVVTEDDHLDLWRDRRRASVLDEVKRALQRNTVLFLGYNLSDPDVRLLWREVLGRAGDLHRRAFAVWPSLPAAEVAVWADRGIEILAQDPWGLVDGGVAMRQPPAPATPPPAPSSMPAQLYQQVQRALLRCGPFRSDTALRPLFIDRRISLWHNSLPSANSPIERVQATIEHLFLKSNAEGTNALVLLLRVLRDQTSQGDACYGQLDKLAKKLDTLLKGQGSTAAT
;
A
#
# COMPACT_ATOMS: atom_id res chain seq x y z
N MET A 1 19.64 2.30 22.73
CA MET A 1 19.07 0.99 23.11
C MET A 1 18.58 0.21 21.90
N ASN A 2 17.96 0.83 20.90
CA ASN A 2 17.22 0.08 19.87
C ASN A 2 18.10 -0.51 18.76
N SER A 3 19.20 0.17 18.38
CA SER A 3 20.22 -0.35 17.47
C SER A 3 20.93 -1.61 18.00
N ALA A 4 20.98 -1.81 19.32
CA ALA A 4 21.69 -2.93 19.94
C ALA A 4 21.07 -4.29 19.56
N HIS A 5 19.76 -4.35 19.33
CA HIS A 5 19.09 -5.59 18.92
C HIS A 5 19.33 -5.94 17.45
N LEU A 6 19.47 -4.93 16.58
CA LEU A 6 19.85 -5.13 15.20
C LEU A 6 21.31 -5.58 15.10
N VAL A 7 22.20 -4.99 15.91
CA VAL A 7 23.59 -5.41 16.02
C VAL A 7 23.69 -6.85 16.52
N ASP A 8 23.01 -7.21 17.62
CA ASP A 8 22.99 -8.60 18.12
C ASP A 8 22.42 -9.58 17.08
N ALA A 9 21.37 -9.18 16.34
CA ALA A 9 20.81 -10.02 15.28
C ALA A 9 21.80 -10.22 14.11
N LEU A 10 22.53 -9.17 13.73
CA LEU A 10 23.56 -9.22 12.70
C LEU A 10 24.73 -10.10 13.14
N GLU A 11 25.25 -9.92 14.37
CA GLU A 11 26.34 -10.72 14.94
C GLU A 11 25.98 -12.20 15.06
N ARG A 12 24.70 -12.52 15.34
CA ARG A 12 24.19 -13.90 15.42
C ARG A 12 23.79 -14.50 14.07
N GLY A 13 23.88 -13.75 12.96
CA GLY A 13 23.40 -14.22 11.65
C GLY A 13 21.89 -14.46 11.59
N THR A 14 21.13 -13.76 12.43
CA THR A 14 19.65 -13.87 12.52
C THR A 14 18.93 -12.63 12.00
N LEU A 15 19.63 -11.78 11.24
CA LEU A 15 19.04 -10.66 10.52
C LEU A 15 18.43 -11.14 9.20
N ALA A 16 17.26 -10.63 8.84
CA ALA A 16 16.71 -10.70 7.49
C ALA A 16 16.46 -9.29 6.96
N LEU A 17 16.81 -9.05 5.69
CA LEU A 17 16.67 -7.74 5.06
C LEU A 17 15.45 -7.74 4.13
N PHE A 18 14.60 -6.74 4.29
CA PHE A 18 13.51 -6.45 3.36
C PHE A 18 13.83 -5.12 2.66
N LEU A 19 13.91 -5.16 1.34
CA LEU A 19 14.39 -4.08 0.49
C LEU A 19 13.25 -3.64 -0.45
N GLY A 20 12.79 -2.41 -0.23
CA GLY A 20 11.69 -1.79 -0.95
C GLY A 20 12.16 -0.98 -2.15
N GLY A 21 11.25 -0.83 -3.13
CA GLY A 21 11.46 -0.04 -4.33
C GLY A 21 11.19 1.47 -4.18
N ASP A 22 11.17 2.02 -2.96
CA ASP A 22 10.87 3.45 -2.71
C ASP A 22 12.07 4.27 -2.26
N LEU A 23 13.28 3.71 -2.34
CA LEU A 23 14.49 4.50 -2.17
C LEU A 23 14.61 5.54 -3.30
N PRO A 24 15.23 6.71 -3.02
CA PRO A 24 15.44 7.73 -4.04
C PRO A 24 16.26 7.21 -5.22
N GLN A 25 15.92 7.65 -6.44
CA GLN A 25 16.65 7.29 -7.66
C GLN A 25 18.16 7.61 -7.59
N ALA A 26 18.55 8.67 -6.88
CA ALA A 26 19.96 9.01 -6.69
C ALA A 26 20.76 7.90 -5.96
N LEU A 27 20.08 7.06 -5.17
CA LEU A 27 20.69 5.98 -4.41
C LEU A 27 20.66 4.64 -5.15
N THR A 28 19.57 4.36 -5.88
CA THR A 28 19.33 3.07 -6.54
C THR A 28 19.59 3.08 -8.05
N GLY A 29 19.64 4.26 -8.68
CA GLY A 29 19.76 4.40 -10.13
C GLY A 29 18.45 4.21 -10.89
N VAL A 30 17.37 3.82 -10.22
CA VAL A 30 16.03 3.58 -10.79
C VAL A 30 14.96 4.40 -10.07
N PRO A 31 13.90 4.83 -10.76
CA PRO A 31 12.82 5.58 -10.12
C PRO A 31 12.13 4.76 -9.03
N SER A 32 11.75 5.42 -7.94
CA SER A 32 10.89 4.84 -6.90
C SER A 32 9.51 4.46 -7.43
N ARG A 33 8.75 3.59 -6.73
CA ARG A 33 7.37 3.26 -7.14
C ARG A 33 6.48 4.49 -7.24
N ALA A 34 6.62 5.46 -6.33
CA ALA A 34 5.88 6.72 -6.39
C ALA A 34 6.29 7.62 -7.59
N GLU A 35 7.55 7.56 -8.04
CA GLU A 35 8.01 8.23 -9.26
C GLU A 35 7.47 7.53 -10.51
N MET A 36 7.52 6.19 -10.53
CA MET A 36 6.93 5.37 -11.58
C MET A 36 5.41 5.57 -11.69
N ALA A 37 4.69 5.65 -10.56
CA ALA A 37 3.25 5.91 -10.53
C ALA A 37 2.92 7.24 -11.20
N ARG A 38 3.66 8.30 -10.86
CA ARG A 38 3.51 9.63 -11.47
C ARG A 38 3.86 9.63 -12.96
N ALA A 39 4.92 8.94 -13.37
CA ALA A 39 5.31 8.84 -14.77
C ALA A 39 4.28 8.07 -15.61
N LEU A 40 3.77 6.96 -15.08
CA LEU A 40 2.73 6.16 -15.71
C LEU A 40 1.41 6.93 -15.81
N ALA A 41 0.98 7.61 -14.74
CA ALA A 41 -0.24 8.42 -14.74
C ALA A 41 -0.17 9.52 -15.82
N ARG A 42 0.94 10.26 -15.89
CA ARG A 42 1.16 11.28 -16.91
C ARG A 42 1.11 10.71 -18.33
N ARG A 43 1.74 9.55 -18.57
CA ARG A 43 1.75 8.90 -19.89
C ARG A 43 0.34 8.57 -20.38
N HIS A 44 -0.57 8.24 -19.47
CA HIS A 44 -1.93 7.83 -19.79
C HIS A 44 -3.00 8.90 -19.52
N GLY A 45 -2.60 10.13 -19.15
CA GLY A 45 -3.55 11.22 -18.84
C GLY A 45 -4.43 10.95 -17.61
N LEU A 46 -3.93 10.17 -16.66
CA LEU A 46 -4.65 9.81 -15.42
C LEU A 46 -4.29 10.77 -14.28
N GLU A 47 -5.15 10.82 -13.27
CA GLU A 47 -4.84 11.51 -12.02
C GLU A 47 -3.63 10.87 -11.32
N THR A 48 -2.78 11.70 -10.73
CA THR A 48 -1.59 11.20 -10.05
C THR A 48 -1.95 10.56 -8.71
N SER A 49 -1.60 9.30 -8.53
CA SER A 49 -1.60 8.62 -7.22
C SER A 49 -0.16 8.33 -6.78
N PRO A 50 0.13 8.33 -5.46
CA PRO A 50 1.41 7.84 -4.94
C PRO A 50 1.55 6.31 -5.04
N SER A 51 0.45 5.55 -5.18
CA SER A 51 0.46 4.10 -5.31
C SER A 51 0.62 3.70 -6.77
N LEU A 52 1.69 2.95 -7.06
CA LEU A 52 1.90 2.38 -8.38
C LEU A 52 0.81 1.36 -8.74
N ALA A 53 0.32 0.61 -7.76
CA ALA A 53 -0.71 -0.41 -7.99
C ALA A 53 -2.02 0.20 -8.47
N GLN A 54 -2.45 1.30 -7.86
CA GLN A 54 -3.66 2.02 -8.25
C GLN A 54 -3.55 2.56 -9.68
N VAL A 55 -2.43 3.21 -10.02
CA VAL A 55 -2.23 3.73 -11.38
C VAL A 55 -2.17 2.56 -12.38
N ALA A 56 -1.47 1.49 -12.05
CA ALA A 56 -1.38 0.31 -12.90
C ALA A 56 -2.75 -0.37 -13.09
N GLN A 57 -3.59 -0.43 -12.06
CA GLN A 57 -4.95 -0.95 -12.14
C GLN A 57 -5.81 -0.13 -13.11
N GLN A 58 -5.69 1.19 -13.08
CA GLN A 58 -6.41 2.09 -13.99
C GLN A 58 -5.93 1.92 -15.44
N VAL A 59 -4.63 1.83 -15.67
CA VAL A 59 -4.04 1.57 -17.00
C VAL A 59 -4.41 0.17 -17.52
N GLY A 60 -4.56 -0.81 -16.62
CA GLY A 60 -4.83 -2.21 -16.94
C GLY A 60 -6.26 -2.52 -17.41
N ARG A 61 -7.22 -1.59 -17.26
CA ARG A 61 -8.61 -1.78 -17.70
C ARG A 61 -8.64 -1.97 -19.23
N GLY A 62 -8.81 -3.21 -19.70
CA GLY A 62 -8.88 -3.55 -21.13
C GLY A 62 -7.82 -4.54 -21.65
N GLY A 63 -7.03 -5.20 -20.80
CA GLY A 63 -6.16 -6.32 -21.22
C GLY A 63 -4.72 -5.96 -21.55
N TRP A 64 -4.16 -4.92 -20.93
CA TRP A 64 -2.86 -4.35 -21.33
C TRP A 64 -1.72 -4.57 -20.32
N ARG A 65 -1.59 -5.77 -19.70
CA ARG A 65 -0.37 -6.12 -18.92
C ARG A 65 0.92 -5.77 -19.68
N ARG A 66 0.91 -5.97 -21.00
CA ARG A 66 2.00 -5.63 -21.91
C ARG A 66 2.40 -4.14 -21.90
N ALA A 67 1.45 -3.21 -21.81
CA ALA A 67 1.78 -1.77 -21.78
C ALA A 67 2.56 -1.41 -20.52
N PHE A 68 2.19 -2.01 -19.40
CA PHE A 68 2.90 -1.85 -18.13
C PHE A 68 4.27 -2.52 -18.14
N THR A 69 4.38 -3.72 -18.71
CA THR A 69 5.68 -4.39 -18.89
C THR A 69 6.64 -3.56 -19.74
N VAL A 70 6.14 -2.97 -20.83
CA VAL A 70 6.94 -2.08 -21.69
C VAL A 70 7.39 -0.85 -20.91
N PHE A 71 6.47 -0.21 -20.17
CA PHE A 71 6.80 0.92 -19.30
C PHE A 71 7.90 0.56 -18.29
N LEU A 72 7.78 -0.54 -17.54
CA LEU A 72 8.81 -0.94 -16.59
C LEU A 72 10.15 -1.23 -17.29
N ARG A 73 10.13 -1.92 -18.43
CA ARG A 73 11.36 -2.20 -19.16
C ARG A 73 12.06 -0.91 -19.59
N GLU A 74 11.34 0.06 -20.13
CA GLU A 74 11.88 1.38 -20.48
C GLU A 74 12.50 2.12 -19.28
N GLN A 75 11.93 1.96 -18.08
CA GLN A 75 12.47 2.60 -16.86
C GLN A 75 13.69 1.87 -16.26
N LEU A 76 13.85 0.57 -16.51
CA LEU A 76 14.75 -0.29 -15.72
C LEU A 76 15.87 -0.96 -16.53
N GLN A 77 15.72 -1.16 -17.84
CA GLN A 77 16.62 -2.02 -18.64
C GLN A 77 18.08 -1.55 -18.68
N ASP A 78 18.32 -0.24 -18.65
CA ASP A 78 19.65 0.36 -18.82
C ASP A 78 20.32 0.70 -17.47
N ALA A 79 19.67 0.36 -16.36
CA ALA A 79 20.20 0.65 -15.04
C ALA A 79 21.38 -0.27 -14.68
N SER A 80 22.25 0.21 -13.79
CA SER A 80 23.41 -0.53 -13.28
C SER A 80 23.46 -0.48 -11.75
N PRO A 81 24.05 -1.50 -11.09
CA PRO A 81 24.13 -1.54 -9.63
C PRO A 81 24.87 -0.32 -9.05
N GLN A 82 24.15 0.43 -8.22
CA GLN A 82 24.68 1.58 -7.48
C GLN A 82 25.35 1.19 -6.16
N SER A 83 25.97 2.18 -5.48
CA SER A 83 26.68 1.99 -4.21
C SER A 83 25.83 1.34 -3.11
N PHE A 84 24.52 1.62 -3.09
CA PHE A 84 23.56 0.96 -2.20
C PHE A 84 23.57 -0.57 -2.33
N HIS A 85 23.45 -1.08 -3.55
CA HIS A 85 23.42 -2.53 -3.81
C HIS A 85 24.72 -3.19 -3.37
N ARG A 86 25.87 -2.56 -3.66
CA ARG A 86 27.19 -3.07 -3.27
C ARG A 86 27.34 -3.12 -1.74
N ARG A 87 26.84 -2.11 -1.02
CA ARG A 87 26.84 -2.10 0.45
C ARG A 87 25.93 -3.18 1.03
N VAL A 88 24.75 -3.41 0.43
CA VAL A 88 23.86 -4.52 0.84
C VAL A 88 24.55 -5.87 0.65
N VAL A 89 25.22 -6.10 -0.48
CA VAL A 89 25.97 -7.34 -0.75
C VAL A 89 27.12 -7.51 0.24
N ALA A 90 27.90 -6.45 0.50
CA ALA A 90 28.98 -6.48 1.47
C ALA A 90 28.47 -6.84 2.87
N LEU A 91 27.41 -6.16 3.36
CA LEU A 91 26.80 -6.47 4.65
C LEU A 91 26.30 -7.92 4.71
N ALA A 92 25.63 -8.39 3.65
CA ALA A 92 25.09 -9.73 3.61
C ALA A 92 26.19 -10.79 3.64
N HIS A 93 27.28 -10.57 2.90
CA HIS A 93 28.42 -11.48 2.84
C HIS A 93 29.24 -11.47 4.14
N GLU A 94 29.59 -10.29 4.65
CA GLU A 94 30.43 -10.13 5.85
C GLU A 94 29.76 -10.68 7.11
N HIS A 95 28.43 -10.59 7.20
CA HIS A 95 27.68 -10.99 8.39
C HIS A 95 26.78 -12.22 8.17
N GLY A 96 26.91 -12.90 7.03
CA GLY A 96 26.19 -14.15 6.77
C GLY A 96 24.66 -14.01 6.76
N VAL A 97 24.13 -12.93 6.18
CA VAL A 97 22.67 -12.72 6.05
C VAL A 97 22.12 -13.74 5.04
N GLN A 98 21.33 -14.70 5.54
CA GLN A 98 20.83 -15.82 4.75
C GLN A 98 19.55 -15.51 3.95
N THR A 99 18.84 -14.42 4.28
CA THR A 99 17.57 -14.11 3.62
C THR A 99 17.43 -12.62 3.34
N LEU A 100 17.26 -12.32 2.06
CA LEU A 100 16.94 -11.00 1.54
C LEU A 100 15.61 -11.10 0.78
N VAL A 101 14.70 -10.17 1.04
CA VAL A 101 13.43 -10.04 0.32
C VAL A 101 13.42 -8.71 -0.39
N SER A 102 13.30 -8.71 -1.71
CA SER A 102 13.16 -7.50 -2.52
C SER A 102 11.73 -7.36 -3.03
N THR A 103 11.22 -6.14 -2.99
CA THR A 103 9.99 -5.72 -3.66
C THR A 103 10.24 -4.66 -4.73
N ALA A 104 11.51 -4.47 -5.11
CA ALA A 104 11.88 -3.70 -6.28
C ALA A 104 11.60 -4.50 -7.56
N TYR A 105 11.33 -3.80 -8.65
CA TYR A 105 11.00 -4.40 -9.96
C TYR A 105 12.22 -4.60 -10.86
N ASP A 106 13.43 -4.39 -10.35
CA ASP A 106 14.68 -4.50 -11.09
C ASP A 106 15.53 -5.70 -10.64
N GLY A 107 16.57 -6.00 -11.43
CA GLY A 107 17.55 -7.03 -11.14
C GLY A 107 18.87 -6.50 -10.60
N LEU A 108 18.93 -5.26 -10.10
CA LEU A 108 20.21 -4.61 -9.75
C LEU A 108 20.87 -5.24 -8.54
N LEU A 109 20.09 -5.71 -7.56
CA LEU A 109 20.67 -6.41 -6.40
C LEU A 109 21.27 -7.76 -6.80
N GLN A 110 20.58 -8.54 -7.65
CA GLN A 110 21.13 -9.79 -8.19
C GLN A 110 22.45 -9.51 -8.94
N ARG A 111 22.45 -8.54 -9.85
CA ARG A 111 23.66 -8.16 -10.59
C ARG A 111 24.79 -7.71 -9.66
N ALA A 112 24.48 -7.07 -8.54
CA ALA A 112 25.50 -6.70 -7.55
C ALA A 112 26.13 -7.91 -6.85
N PHE A 113 25.34 -8.96 -6.58
CA PHE A 113 25.88 -10.24 -6.08
C PHE A 113 26.77 -10.89 -7.13
N ASP A 114 26.32 -10.94 -8.38
CA ASP A 114 27.08 -11.48 -9.51
C ASP A 114 28.41 -10.74 -9.71
N ASP A 115 28.38 -9.40 -9.75
CA ASP A 115 29.55 -8.52 -9.91
C ASP A 115 30.57 -8.70 -8.77
N ALA A 116 30.09 -9.01 -7.55
CA ALA A 116 30.94 -9.24 -6.38
C ALA A 116 31.46 -10.68 -6.28
N GLY A 117 30.99 -11.60 -7.13
CA GLY A 117 31.30 -13.02 -7.04
C GLY A 117 30.76 -13.69 -5.77
N VAL A 118 29.72 -13.11 -5.15
CA VAL A 118 29.10 -13.64 -3.93
C VAL A 118 27.90 -14.51 -4.33
N PRO A 119 27.87 -15.80 -3.98
CA PRO A 119 26.79 -16.69 -4.39
C PRO A 119 25.47 -16.35 -3.69
N VAL A 120 24.37 -16.33 -4.45
CA VAL A 120 23.01 -16.13 -3.95
C VAL A 120 22.01 -16.89 -4.83
N GLU A 121 20.97 -17.45 -4.23
CA GLU A 121 19.87 -18.08 -4.94
C GLU A 121 18.73 -17.07 -5.14
N VAL A 122 18.42 -16.73 -6.40
CA VAL A 122 17.36 -15.76 -6.71
C VAL A 122 16.06 -16.47 -7.05
N VAL A 123 14.99 -16.18 -6.30
CA VAL A 123 13.71 -16.86 -6.45
C VAL A 123 12.53 -15.90 -6.43
N TRP A 124 11.51 -16.19 -7.25
CA TRP A 124 10.19 -15.53 -7.20
C TRP A 124 9.03 -16.52 -7.35
N LYS A 125 9.31 -17.79 -7.65
CA LYS A 125 8.33 -18.88 -7.75
C LYS A 125 8.89 -20.21 -7.25
N ASP A 126 8.00 -21.13 -6.91
CA ASP A 126 8.32 -22.40 -6.26
C ASP A 126 9.22 -23.30 -7.12
N SER A 127 9.10 -23.23 -8.46
CA SER A 127 9.95 -24.02 -9.36
C SER A 127 11.43 -23.65 -9.26
N GLN A 128 11.75 -22.40 -8.90
CA GLN A 128 13.14 -21.95 -8.69
C GLN A 128 13.62 -22.34 -7.29
N LEU A 129 12.77 -22.18 -6.28
CA LEU A 129 13.09 -22.58 -4.92
C LEU A 129 13.37 -24.09 -4.82
N ALA A 130 12.63 -24.92 -5.58
CA ALA A 130 12.80 -26.37 -5.58
C ALA A 130 14.18 -26.85 -6.06
N VAL A 131 14.88 -26.04 -6.87
CA VAL A 131 16.22 -26.36 -7.40
C VAL A 131 17.32 -25.50 -6.77
N ALA A 132 16.97 -24.63 -5.83
CA ALA A 132 17.91 -23.74 -5.17
C ALA A 132 18.85 -24.51 -4.22
N PHE A 133 20.11 -24.09 -4.17
CA PHE A 133 21.08 -24.63 -3.23
C PHE A 133 20.76 -24.22 -1.79
N GLN A 134 20.58 -25.18 -0.89
CA GLN A 134 20.11 -24.95 0.49
C GLN A 134 21.17 -24.30 1.40
N ASP A 135 22.44 -24.35 1.01
CA ASP A 135 23.58 -23.79 1.74
C ASP A 135 23.92 -22.35 1.34
N ARG A 136 23.14 -21.76 0.42
CA ARG A 136 23.34 -20.40 -0.09
C ARG A 136 22.27 -19.43 0.41
N PRO A 137 22.60 -18.14 0.57
CA PRO A 137 21.62 -17.12 0.87
C PRO A 137 20.52 -17.04 -0.20
N LEU A 138 19.31 -16.72 0.22
CA LEU A 138 18.15 -16.57 -0.65
C LEU A 138 17.84 -15.08 -0.89
N LEU A 139 17.76 -14.68 -2.16
CA LEU A 139 17.20 -13.42 -2.60
C LEU A 139 15.80 -13.65 -3.19
N ILE A 140 14.78 -13.36 -2.40
CA ILE A 140 13.37 -13.48 -2.80
C ILE A 140 12.93 -12.20 -3.51
N GLN A 141 12.70 -12.24 -4.81
CA GLN A 141 12.08 -11.15 -5.58
C GLN A 141 10.56 -11.27 -5.48
N LEU A 142 9.98 -10.75 -4.40
CA LEU A 142 8.58 -11.00 -4.02
C LEU A 142 7.57 -10.50 -5.07
N TYR A 143 7.89 -9.40 -5.75
CA TYR A 143 7.05 -8.83 -6.81
C TYR A 143 7.41 -9.32 -8.22
N GLY A 144 8.24 -10.35 -8.29
CA GLY A 144 8.72 -10.93 -9.54
C GLY A 144 9.82 -10.10 -10.20
N ASN A 145 10.11 -10.46 -11.45
CA ASN A 145 11.17 -9.85 -12.23
C ASN A 145 10.66 -9.59 -13.66
N PRO A 146 10.29 -8.35 -14.02
CA PRO A 146 9.73 -8.03 -15.34
C PRO A 146 10.71 -8.22 -16.49
N LEU A 147 12.03 -8.31 -16.22
CA LEU A 147 13.05 -8.56 -17.23
C LEU A 147 13.23 -10.06 -17.51
N ALA A 148 12.95 -10.93 -16.54
CA ALA A 148 13.11 -12.37 -16.65
C ALA A 148 11.78 -13.13 -16.86
N ASP A 149 10.71 -12.73 -16.19
CA ASP A 149 9.42 -13.43 -16.15
C ASP A 149 8.27 -12.43 -15.96
N VAL A 150 7.70 -11.96 -17.06
CA VAL A 150 6.64 -10.94 -17.07
C VAL A 150 5.36 -11.43 -16.38
N GLU A 151 5.06 -12.72 -16.45
CA GLU A 151 3.87 -13.32 -15.83
C GLU A 151 4.00 -13.45 -14.31
N SER A 152 5.23 -13.25 -13.78
CA SER A 152 5.50 -13.23 -12.34
C SER A 152 5.32 -11.84 -11.72
N LEU A 153 4.89 -10.85 -12.48
CA LEU A 153 4.90 -9.48 -12.01
C LEU A 153 3.70 -9.19 -11.07
N VAL A 154 3.98 -8.66 -9.88
CA VAL A 154 2.94 -8.22 -8.91
C VAL A 154 2.92 -6.70 -8.87
N VAL A 155 1.92 -6.09 -9.52
CA VAL A 155 1.87 -4.63 -9.62
C VAL A 155 0.49 -4.09 -9.34
N THR A 156 -0.54 -4.60 -10.02
CA THR A 156 -1.89 -4.04 -9.89
C THR A 156 -2.47 -4.34 -8.51
N GLU A 157 -3.50 -3.60 -8.08
CA GLU A 157 -4.15 -3.87 -6.79
C GLU A 157 -4.64 -5.32 -6.72
N ASP A 158 -5.17 -5.85 -7.83
CA ASP A 158 -5.58 -7.25 -7.94
C ASP A 158 -4.37 -8.20 -7.79
N ASP A 159 -3.24 -7.92 -8.43
CA ASP A 159 -2.03 -8.73 -8.27
C ASP A 159 -1.56 -8.78 -6.79
N HIS A 160 -1.57 -7.63 -6.09
CA HIS A 160 -1.16 -7.57 -4.68
C HIS A 160 -2.12 -8.35 -3.78
N LEU A 161 -3.43 -8.33 -4.06
CA LEU A 161 -4.43 -9.11 -3.34
C LEU A 161 -4.30 -10.62 -3.61
N ASP A 162 -3.99 -10.98 -4.85
CA ASP A 162 -3.88 -12.38 -5.28
C ASP A 162 -2.51 -13.00 -5.01
N LEU A 163 -1.47 -12.20 -4.74
CA LEU A 163 -0.12 -12.67 -4.40
C LEU A 163 -0.15 -13.80 -3.36
N TRP A 164 -0.89 -13.61 -2.27
CA TRP A 164 -0.97 -14.59 -1.16
C TRP A 164 -1.84 -15.81 -1.45
N ARG A 165 -2.51 -15.83 -2.61
CA ARG A 165 -3.33 -16.93 -3.10
C ARG A 165 -2.68 -17.66 -4.27
N ASP A 166 -1.58 -17.13 -4.83
CA ASP A 166 -0.86 -17.75 -5.95
C ASP A 166 -0.15 -19.03 -5.49
N ARG A 167 -0.73 -20.17 -5.86
CA ARG A 167 -0.19 -21.51 -5.54
C ARG A 167 1.20 -21.75 -6.12
N ARG A 168 1.62 -21.01 -7.16
CA ARG A 168 2.95 -21.13 -7.75
C ARG A 168 4.04 -20.48 -6.91
N ARG A 169 3.66 -19.74 -5.87
CA ARG A 169 4.54 -19.03 -4.94
C ARG A 169 4.36 -19.46 -3.49
N ALA A 170 3.57 -20.50 -3.23
CA ALA A 170 3.21 -20.88 -1.87
C ALA A 170 4.46 -21.15 -1.03
N SER A 171 5.41 -21.89 -1.58
CA SER A 171 6.68 -22.23 -0.92
C SER A 171 7.58 -21.00 -0.75
N VAL A 172 7.67 -20.14 -1.77
CA VAL A 172 8.42 -18.87 -1.67
C VAL A 172 7.83 -17.97 -0.58
N LEU A 173 6.50 -17.86 -0.50
CA LEU A 173 5.83 -17.08 0.53
C LEU A 173 6.00 -17.69 1.93
N ASP A 174 6.14 -19.01 2.03
CA ASP A 174 6.47 -19.68 3.30
C ASP A 174 7.89 -19.37 3.76
N GLU A 175 8.86 -19.17 2.86
CA GLU A 175 10.20 -18.66 3.22
C GLU A 175 10.13 -17.23 3.74
N VAL A 176 9.32 -16.36 3.11
CA VAL A 176 9.09 -15.00 3.61
C VAL A 176 8.47 -15.03 5.02
N LYS A 177 7.45 -15.88 5.26
CA LYS A 177 6.85 -16.08 6.59
C LYS A 177 7.88 -16.57 7.61
N ARG A 178 8.70 -17.54 7.23
CA ARG A 178 9.74 -18.11 8.08
C ARG A 178 10.77 -17.06 8.49
N ALA A 179 11.19 -16.20 7.56
CA ALA A 179 12.10 -15.09 7.86
C ALA A 179 11.51 -14.18 8.94
N LEU A 180 10.23 -13.80 8.84
CA LEU A 180 9.58 -12.94 9.84
C LEU A 180 9.43 -13.60 11.22
N GLN A 181 9.24 -14.91 11.24
CA GLN A 181 9.07 -15.68 12.48
C GLN A 181 10.40 -15.97 13.17
N ARG A 182 11.49 -16.14 12.41
CA ARG A 182 12.77 -16.62 12.96
C ARG A 182 13.83 -15.52 13.09
N ASN A 183 13.75 -14.49 12.26
CA ASN A 183 14.78 -13.46 12.14
C ASN A 183 14.31 -12.11 12.69
N THR A 184 15.23 -11.35 13.24
CA THR A 184 15.00 -9.90 13.38
C THR A 184 14.99 -9.30 11.98
N VAL A 185 13.98 -8.48 11.68
CA VAL A 185 13.78 -7.97 10.31
C VAL A 185 14.12 -6.48 10.24
N LEU A 186 14.87 -6.08 9.22
CA LEU A 186 15.06 -4.68 8.86
C LEU A 186 14.45 -4.38 7.49
N PHE A 187 13.49 -3.45 7.48
CA PHE A 187 12.86 -2.90 6.29
C PHE A 187 13.57 -1.61 5.87
N LEU A 188 14.04 -1.56 4.62
CA LEU A 188 14.67 -0.40 4.00
C LEU A 188 13.92 -0.05 2.72
N GLY A 189 13.74 1.24 2.42
CA GLY A 189 13.19 1.64 1.13
C GLY A 189 11.70 1.43 0.94
N TYR A 190 10.91 1.44 2.01
CA TYR A 190 9.46 1.27 1.96
C TYR A 190 8.74 2.56 2.29
N ASN A 191 7.86 3.02 1.39
CA ASN A 191 6.90 4.07 1.66
C ASN A 191 5.82 3.62 2.64
N LEU A 192 6.01 3.87 3.94
CA LEU A 192 5.05 3.47 4.98
C LEU A 192 3.70 4.22 4.87
N SER A 193 3.65 5.30 4.12
CA SER A 193 2.40 6.00 3.79
C SER A 193 1.69 5.40 2.57
N ASP A 194 2.34 4.50 1.81
CA ASP A 194 1.76 3.83 0.65
C ASP A 194 0.73 2.76 1.07
N PRO A 195 -0.51 2.81 0.55
CA PRO A 195 -1.52 1.78 0.77
C PRO A 195 -1.04 0.36 0.46
N ASP A 196 -0.22 0.16 -0.56
CA ASP A 196 0.24 -1.16 -1.01
C ASP A 196 1.26 -1.76 -0.04
N VAL A 197 2.12 -0.91 0.54
CA VAL A 197 3.04 -1.29 1.62
C VAL A 197 2.26 -1.65 2.88
N ARG A 198 1.20 -0.89 3.20
CA ARG A 198 0.31 -1.21 4.33
C ARG A 198 -0.42 -2.54 4.13
N LEU A 199 -0.85 -2.82 2.90
CA LEU A 199 -1.44 -4.11 2.54
C LEU A 199 -0.41 -5.23 2.71
N LEU A 200 0.79 -5.07 2.12
CA LEU A 200 1.87 -6.02 2.29
C LEU A 200 2.10 -6.31 3.78
N TRP A 201 2.19 -5.29 4.64
CA TRP A 201 2.45 -5.49 6.07
C TRP A 201 1.30 -6.19 6.79
N ARG A 202 0.04 -5.85 6.45
CA ARG A 202 -1.12 -6.56 7.00
C ARG A 202 -1.08 -8.04 6.65
N GLU A 203 -0.76 -8.35 5.40
CA GLU A 203 -0.74 -9.71 4.88
C GLU A 203 0.49 -10.52 5.34
N VAL A 204 1.62 -9.83 5.59
CA VAL A 204 2.91 -10.34 6.08
C VAL A 204 2.88 -10.60 7.59
N LEU A 205 2.53 -9.60 8.40
CA LEU A 205 2.54 -9.68 9.87
C LEU A 205 1.29 -10.38 10.41
N GLY A 206 0.12 -10.11 9.82
CA GLY A 206 -1.13 -10.75 10.23
C GLY A 206 -1.14 -12.27 10.02
N ARG A 207 -0.27 -12.80 9.15
CA ARG A 207 -0.09 -14.24 8.94
C ARG A 207 1.10 -14.83 9.69
N ALA A 208 2.08 -14.02 10.09
CA ALA A 208 3.17 -14.46 10.95
C ALA A 208 2.69 -14.76 12.38
N GLY A 209 1.54 -14.19 12.78
CA GLY A 209 0.92 -14.34 14.11
C GLY A 209 1.61 -13.49 15.18
N ASP A 210 1.20 -13.65 16.45
CA ASP A 210 1.79 -12.95 17.61
C ASP A 210 3.26 -13.32 17.89
N LEU A 211 3.86 -14.20 17.07
CA LEU A 211 5.18 -14.81 17.25
C LEU A 211 6.26 -14.21 16.33
N HIS A 212 5.98 -13.14 15.59
CA HIS A 212 7.04 -12.50 14.82
C HIS A 212 8.14 -11.98 15.77
N ARG A 213 9.40 -12.14 15.36
CA ARG A 213 10.53 -11.47 16.02
C ARG A 213 10.38 -9.95 15.84
N ARG A 214 11.24 -9.17 16.50
CA ARG A 214 11.26 -7.72 16.35
C ARG A 214 11.49 -7.30 14.89
N ALA A 215 10.69 -6.35 14.43
CA ALA A 215 10.82 -5.73 13.11
C ALA A 215 11.20 -4.26 13.25
N PHE A 216 12.07 -3.78 12.36
CA PHE A 216 12.54 -2.40 12.30
C PHE A 216 12.33 -1.86 10.90
N ALA A 217 11.95 -0.60 10.76
CA ALA A 217 11.89 0.08 9.47
C ALA A 217 12.63 1.40 9.51
N VAL A 218 13.47 1.68 8.51
CA VAL A 218 14.14 2.97 8.39
C VAL A 218 13.21 3.93 7.65
N TRP A 219 12.79 4.98 8.35
CA TRP A 219 12.01 6.07 7.78
C TRP A 219 12.31 7.38 8.49
N PRO A 220 13.01 8.34 7.85
CA PRO A 220 13.24 9.64 8.45
C PRO A 220 11.94 10.44 8.53
N SER A 221 11.70 11.07 9.67
CA SER A 221 10.65 12.10 9.84
C SER A 221 9.21 11.60 9.68
N LEU A 222 8.89 10.39 10.15
CA LEU A 222 7.49 9.94 10.23
C LEU A 222 6.75 10.69 11.36
N PRO A 223 5.51 11.17 11.17
CA PRO A 223 4.73 11.81 12.24
C PRO A 223 4.56 10.87 13.45
N ALA A 224 4.63 11.42 14.68
CA ALA A 224 4.58 10.62 15.91
C ALA A 224 3.33 9.71 16.00
N ALA A 225 2.19 10.16 15.48
CA ALA A 225 0.97 9.36 15.41
C ALA A 225 1.12 8.13 14.48
N GLU A 226 1.84 8.26 13.37
CA GLU A 226 2.11 7.13 12.48
C GLU A 226 3.18 6.19 13.04
N VAL A 227 4.18 6.73 13.75
CA VAL A 227 5.16 5.91 14.49
C VAL A 227 4.44 5.01 15.51
N ALA A 228 3.49 5.56 16.28
CA ALA A 228 2.70 4.78 17.23
C ALA A 228 1.88 3.67 16.56
N VAL A 229 1.25 3.96 15.42
CA VAL A 229 0.49 2.95 14.64
C VAL A 229 1.38 1.80 14.17
N TRP A 230 2.63 2.06 13.81
CA TRP A 230 3.57 1.01 13.42
C TRP A 230 4.13 0.24 14.63
N ALA A 231 4.35 0.92 15.75
CA ALA A 231 4.75 0.29 17.00
C ALA A 231 3.68 -0.70 17.50
N ASP A 232 2.40 -0.33 17.42
CA ASP A 232 1.26 -1.22 17.73
C ASP A 232 1.20 -2.46 16.82
N ARG A 233 1.84 -2.40 15.65
CA ARG A 233 1.96 -3.51 14.68
C ARG A 233 3.29 -4.25 14.82
N GLY A 234 4.06 -4.03 15.89
CA GLY A 234 5.33 -4.69 16.14
C GLY A 234 6.50 -4.19 15.28
N ILE A 235 6.34 -3.06 14.58
CA ILE A 235 7.41 -2.44 13.79
C ILE A 235 7.92 -1.20 14.51
N GLU A 236 9.21 -1.22 14.83
CA GLU A 236 9.90 -0.07 15.38
C GLU A 236 10.47 0.82 14.26
N ILE A 237 10.20 2.13 14.31
CA ILE A 237 10.68 3.07 13.29
C ILE A 237 12.03 3.65 13.71
N LEU A 238 13.04 3.46 12.85
CA LEU A 238 14.36 4.05 12.98
C LEU A 238 14.45 5.32 12.13
N ALA A 239 14.90 6.41 12.75
CA ALA A 239 15.09 7.67 12.05
C ALA A 239 16.26 7.60 11.04
N GLN A 240 17.22 6.72 11.28
CA GLN A 240 18.41 6.53 10.45
C GLN A 240 18.75 5.04 10.33
N ASP A 241 19.38 4.71 9.22
CA ASP A 241 19.94 3.39 8.98
C ASP A 241 21.15 3.15 9.89
N PRO A 242 21.18 2.06 10.69
CA PRO A 242 22.28 1.77 11.59
C PRO A 242 23.61 1.46 10.90
N TRP A 243 23.60 1.08 9.61
CA TRP A 243 24.78 0.66 8.87
C TRP A 243 25.13 1.57 7.69
N GLY A 244 24.41 2.68 7.52
CA GLY A 244 24.71 3.65 6.47
C GLY A 244 24.57 3.10 5.04
N LEU A 245 23.78 2.05 4.84
CA LEU A 245 23.42 1.54 3.52
C LEU A 245 22.72 2.64 2.71
N VAL A 246 21.85 3.40 3.38
CA VAL A 246 21.08 4.53 2.83
C VAL A 246 21.80 5.88 3.00
N ASP A 247 23.06 5.90 3.43
CA ASP A 247 23.78 7.16 3.71
C ASP A 247 23.98 8.05 2.49
N GLY A 248 23.68 9.32 2.73
CA GLY A 248 23.60 10.42 1.79
C GLY A 248 22.37 11.21 2.21
N GLY A 249 22.52 12.48 2.59
CA GLY A 249 21.48 13.35 3.15
C GLY A 249 20.25 13.62 2.26
N VAL A 250 19.91 12.69 1.39
CA VAL A 250 18.64 12.50 0.72
C VAL A 250 17.66 12.00 1.77
N ALA A 251 17.03 12.94 2.49
CA ALA A 251 15.80 12.65 3.20
C ALA A 251 14.94 11.80 2.26
N MET A 252 14.41 10.67 2.74
CA MET A 252 13.21 10.09 2.14
C MET A 252 12.18 11.20 2.23
N ARG A 253 12.16 12.09 1.24
CA ARG A 253 11.18 13.15 1.17
C ARG A 253 9.89 12.39 1.11
N GLN A 254 9.05 12.55 2.13
CA GLN A 254 7.63 12.38 1.92
C GLN A 254 7.35 13.00 0.55
N PRO A 255 6.75 12.27 -0.41
CA PRO A 255 6.23 12.94 -1.58
C PRO A 255 5.48 14.16 -1.05
N PRO A 256 5.70 15.37 -1.61
CA PRO A 256 5.04 16.57 -1.11
C PRO A 256 3.60 16.18 -0.86
N ALA A 257 3.14 16.35 0.40
CA ALA A 257 1.80 15.97 0.79
C ALA A 257 0.89 16.33 -0.38
N PRO A 258 0.11 15.37 -0.95
CA PRO A 258 -0.60 15.57 -2.20
C PRO A 258 -1.15 16.98 -2.17
N ALA A 259 -0.75 17.78 -3.16
CA ALA A 259 -0.98 19.21 -3.20
C ALA A 259 -2.48 19.42 -3.05
N THR A 260 -2.94 19.64 -1.81
CA THR A 260 -4.31 19.37 -1.40
C THR A 260 -4.81 17.94 -1.77
N PRO A 261 -5.67 17.29 -0.97
CA PRO A 261 -6.47 16.20 -1.52
C PRO A 261 -7.15 16.69 -2.81
N PRO A 262 -7.41 15.82 -3.82
CA PRO A 262 -8.27 16.21 -4.94
C PRO A 262 -9.48 16.91 -4.34
N PRO A 263 -9.87 18.08 -4.88
CA PRO A 263 -10.85 18.94 -4.23
C PRO A 263 -12.01 18.08 -3.77
N ALA A 264 -12.31 18.15 -2.47
CA ALA A 264 -13.53 17.56 -1.94
C ALA A 264 -14.66 17.90 -2.93
N PRO A 265 -15.62 17.00 -3.21
CA PRO A 265 -16.80 17.42 -3.95
C PRO A 265 -17.32 18.68 -3.26
N SER A 266 -17.43 19.77 -4.02
CA SER A 266 -17.01 21.15 -3.69
C SER A 266 -17.73 21.87 -2.53
N SER A 267 -17.98 21.20 -1.39
CA SER A 267 -18.53 21.77 -0.16
C SER A 267 -18.43 20.89 1.12
N MET A 268 -17.59 19.85 1.21
CA MET A 268 -17.40 19.07 2.47
C MET A 268 -15.98 19.23 3.09
N PRO A 269 -15.83 19.57 4.39
CA PRO A 269 -14.52 19.58 5.06
C PRO A 269 -13.84 18.20 5.00
N ALA A 270 -12.54 18.19 4.68
CA ALA A 270 -11.77 16.94 4.47
C ALA A 270 -11.84 15.97 5.66
N GLN A 271 -11.81 16.47 6.90
CA GLN A 271 -11.95 15.64 8.09
C GLN A 271 -13.33 14.98 8.19
N LEU A 272 -14.39 15.68 7.77
CA LEU A 272 -15.74 15.13 7.78
C LEU A 272 -15.90 14.07 6.69
N TYR A 273 -15.35 14.32 5.50
CA TYR A 273 -15.33 13.35 4.40
C TYR A 273 -14.65 12.04 4.84
N GLN A 274 -13.48 12.11 5.46
CA GLN A 274 -12.77 10.94 5.97
C GLN A 274 -13.57 10.19 7.05
N GLN A 275 -14.28 10.92 7.93
CA GLN A 275 -15.14 10.29 8.93
C GLN A 275 -16.33 9.55 8.30
N VAL A 276 -16.98 10.15 7.30
CA VAL A 276 -18.09 9.54 6.55
C VAL A 276 -17.61 8.32 5.78
N GLN A 277 -16.49 8.42 5.06
CA GLN A 277 -15.91 7.32 4.29
C GLN A 277 -15.60 6.11 5.18
N ARG A 278 -14.92 6.31 6.31
CA ARG A 278 -14.60 5.21 7.26
C ARG A 278 -15.86 4.57 7.84
N ALA A 279 -16.88 5.38 8.16
CA ALA A 279 -18.14 4.87 8.69
C ALA A 279 -18.89 4.02 7.66
N LEU A 280 -18.98 4.47 6.40
CA LEU A 280 -19.65 3.73 5.34
C LEU A 280 -18.92 2.43 4.99
N LEU A 281 -17.58 2.43 4.96
CA LEU A 281 -16.78 1.22 4.76
C LEU A 281 -16.97 0.17 5.86
N ARG A 282 -17.13 0.62 7.10
CA ARG A 282 -17.28 -0.26 8.26
C ARG A 282 -18.72 -0.75 8.46
N CYS A 283 -19.69 0.15 8.28
CA CYS A 283 -21.06 -0.05 8.72
C CYS A 283 -22.07 -0.29 7.58
N GLY A 284 -21.66 -0.08 6.32
CA GLY A 284 -22.56 -0.18 5.17
C GLY A 284 -22.28 -1.39 4.26
N PRO A 285 -23.25 -1.80 3.43
CA PRO A 285 -23.13 -2.95 2.54
C PRO A 285 -22.34 -2.63 1.25
N PHE A 286 -21.22 -1.92 1.36
CA PHE A 286 -20.43 -1.44 0.22
C PHE A 286 -19.48 -2.48 -0.37
N ARG A 287 -19.64 -3.77 -0.05
CA ARG A 287 -18.78 -4.84 -0.56
C ARG A 287 -18.95 -5.09 -2.07
N SER A 288 -20.15 -4.88 -2.61
CA SER A 288 -20.46 -5.01 -4.05
C SER A 288 -21.62 -4.09 -4.44
N ASP A 289 -21.76 -3.76 -5.73
CA ASP A 289 -22.90 -2.98 -6.23
C ASP A 289 -24.22 -3.73 -5.97
N THR A 290 -24.21 -5.05 -6.09
CA THR A 290 -25.36 -5.92 -5.77
C THR A 290 -25.74 -5.87 -4.29
N ALA A 291 -24.78 -5.68 -3.38
CA ALA A 291 -25.04 -5.54 -1.95
C ALA A 291 -25.51 -4.12 -1.58
N LEU A 292 -25.07 -3.10 -2.31
CA LEU A 292 -25.46 -1.71 -2.10
C LEU A 292 -26.87 -1.41 -2.62
N ARG A 293 -27.22 -1.90 -3.81
CA ARG A 293 -28.49 -1.58 -4.48
C ARG A 293 -29.77 -1.85 -3.66
N PRO A 294 -29.89 -2.95 -2.89
CA PRO A 294 -31.06 -3.20 -2.03
C PRO A 294 -31.31 -2.11 -0.99
N LEU A 295 -30.27 -1.41 -0.53
CA LEU A 295 -30.40 -0.30 0.41
C LEU A 295 -31.26 0.83 -0.18
N PHE A 296 -31.15 1.05 -1.49
CA PHE A 296 -31.86 2.09 -2.23
C PHE A 296 -33.30 1.71 -2.61
N ILE A 297 -33.85 0.65 -2.03
CA ILE A 297 -35.29 0.37 -2.08
C ILE A 297 -36.04 1.26 -1.06
N ASP A 298 -35.36 1.71 0.00
CA ASP A 298 -35.96 2.61 0.99
C ASP A 298 -36.47 3.90 0.33
N ARG A 299 -37.75 4.23 0.58
CA ARG A 299 -38.46 5.37 -0.02
C ARG A 299 -37.72 6.70 0.10
N ARG A 300 -36.86 6.87 1.12
CA ARG A 300 -36.11 8.11 1.36
C ARG A 300 -34.96 8.32 0.38
N ILE A 301 -34.39 7.23 -0.15
CA ILE A 301 -33.21 7.27 -1.02
C ILE A 301 -33.44 6.62 -2.39
N SER A 302 -34.61 6.03 -2.63
CA SER A 302 -34.95 5.33 -3.87
C SER A 302 -34.85 6.18 -5.14
N LEU A 303 -35.02 7.50 -5.00
CA LEU A 303 -34.81 8.46 -6.09
C LEU A 303 -33.44 8.29 -6.77
N TRP A 304 -32.42 7.89 -6.03
CA TRP A 304 -31.05 7.78 -6.53
C TRP A 304 -30.65 6.37 -6.93
N HIS A 305 -31.54 5.37 -6.79
CA HIS A 305 -31.24 3.95 -7.03
C HIS A 305 -30.56 3.68 -8.38
N ASN A 306 -31.14 4.19 -9.47
CA ASN A 306 -30.64 3.97 -10.84
C ASN A 306 -29.46 4.88 -11.22
N SER A 307 -29.14 5.85 -10.38
CA SER A 307 -28.11 6.85 -10.66
C SER A 307 -26.80 6.58 -9.94
N LEU A 308 -26.73 5.52 -9.13
CA LEU A 308 -25.52 5.20 -8.38
C LEU A 308 -24.39 4.78 -9.31
N PRO A 309 -23.18 5.34 -9.12
CA PRO A 309 -22.01 4.90 -9.87
C PRO A 309 -21.64 3.46 -9.50
N SER A 310 -21.30 2.67 -10.50
CA SER A 310 -20.67 1.36 -10.32
C SER A 310 -19.20 1.53 -9.99
N ALA A 311 -18.67 0.67 -9.11
CA ALA A 311 -17.27 0.71 -8.72
C ALA A 311 -16.74 -0.70 -8.50
N ASN A 312 -15.44 -0.90 -8.67
CA ASN A 312 -14.84 -2.23 -8.61
C ASN A 312 -14.28 -2.56 -7.23
N SER A 313 -14.11 -1.56 -6.35
CA SER A 313 -13.71 -1.76 -4.96
C SER A 313 -14.72 -1.15 -3.97
N PRO A 314 -14.78 -1.65 -2.71
CA PRO A 314 -15.60 -1.03 -1.66
C PRO A 314 -15.25 0.43 -1.39
N ILE A 315 -13.97 0.81 -1.50
CA ILE A 315 -13.48 2.16 -1.26
C ILE A 315 -13.95 3.10 -2.38
N GLU A 316 -13.72 2.73 -3.64
CA GLU A 316 -14.22 3.49 -4.79
C GLU A 316 -15.74 3.62 -4.74
N ARG A 317 -16.44 2.55 -4.37
CA ARG A 317 -17.91 2.56 -4.26
C ARG A 317 -18.39 3.55 -3.20
N VAL A 318 -17.74 3.58 -2.05
CA VAL A 318 -18.05 4.54 -0.99
C VAL A 318 -17.76 5.96 -1.46
N GLN A 319 -16.61 6.21 -2.07
CA GLN A 319 -16.22 7.55 -2.55
C GLN A 319 -17.19 8.06 -3.61
N ALA A 320 -17.46 7.24 -4.63
CA ALA A 320 -18.37 7.58 -5.71
C ALA A 320 -19.82 7.76 -5.21
N THR A 321 -20.24 6.97 -4.21
CA THR A 321 -21.55 7.17 -3.55
C THR A 321 -21.60 8.49 -2.77
N ILE A 322 -20.55 8.83 -2.02
CA ILE A 322 -20.46 10.10 -1.28
C ILE A 322 -20.54 11.26 -2.27
N GLU A 323 -19.70 11.26 -3.29
CA GLU A 323 -19.63 12.34 -4.30
C GLU A 323 -20.96 12.52 -5.02
N HIS A 324 -21.57 11.41 -5.46
CA HIS A 324 -22.84 11.44 -6.17
C HIS A 324 -24.01 11.97 -5.33
N LEU A 325 -24.07 11.58 -4.05
CA LEU A 325 -25.19 11.93 -3.17
C LEU A 325 -24.98 13.26 -2.45
N PHE A 326 -23.74 13.69 -2.23
CA PHE A 326 -23.45 14.88 -1.47
C PHE A 326 -24.04 16.15 -2.10
N LEU A 327 -24.12 16.21 -3.44
CA LEU A 327 -24.69 17.35 -4.17
C LEU A 327 -26.18 17.23 -4.47
N LYS A 328 -26.87 16.21 -3.93
CA LYS A 328 -28.29 15.94 -4.23
C LYS A 328 -29.17 16.13 -3.00
N SER A 329 -30.39 16.59 -3.24
CA SER A 329 -31.44 16.71 -2.23
C SER A 329 -32.77 16.18 -2.76
N ASN A 330 -33.65 15.76 -1.86
CA ASN A 330 -35.03 15.41 -2.20
C ASN A 330 -35.88 16.69 -2.42
N ALA A 331 -37.16 16.50 -2.75
CA ALA A 331 -38.11 17.62 -2.95
C ALA A 331 -38.33 18.50 -1.71
N GLU A 332 -38.04 17.97 -0.51
CA GLU A 332 -38.12 18.69 0.77
C GLU A 332 -36.81 19.43 1.12
N GLY A 333 -35.81 19.41 0.22
CA GLY A 333 -34.51 20.03 0.44
C GLY A 333 -33.57 19.24 1.36
N THR A 334 -33.93 18.02 1.77
CA THR A 334 -33.07 17.16 2.60
C THR A 334 -32.00 16.48 1.74
N ASN A 335 -30.74 16.60 2.15
CA ASN A 335 -29.60 16.05 1.42
C ASN A 335 -29.57 14.51 1.36
N ALA A 336 -29.23 13.97 0.20
CA ALA A 336 -29.26 12.55 -0.10
C ALA A 336 -28.25 11.73 0.73
N LEU A 337 -27.06 12.28 0.98
CA LEU A 337 -26.04 11.60 1.80
C LEU A 337 -26.45 11.57 3.28
N VAL A 338 -27.11 12.61 3.78
CA VAL A 338 -27.71 12.61 5.13
C VAL A 338 -28.78 11.53 5.25
N LEU A 339 -29.65 11.41 4.23
CA LEU A 339 -30.69 10.38 4.19
C LEU A 339 -30.10 8.98 4.16
N LEU A 340 -29.05 8.74 3.36
CA LEU A 340 -28.33 7.46 3.32
C LEU A 340 -27.80 7.05 4.70
N LEU A 341 -27.15 7.97 5.43
CA LEU A 341 -26.62 7.70 6.77
C LEU A 341 -27.74 7.36 7.77
N ARG A 342 -28.90 8.03 7.66
CA ARG A 342 -30.08 7.73 8.50
C ARG A 342 -30.70 6.37 8.17
N VAL A 343 -30.79 6.00 6.90
CA VAL A 343 -31.27 4.67 6.48
C VAL A 343 -30.37 3.58 7.03
N LEU A 344 -29.04 3.73 6.89
CA LEU A 344 -28.08 2.77 7.45
C LEU A 344 -28.17 2.67 8.97
N ARG A 345 -28.33 3.80 9.67
CA ARG A 345 -28.54 3.82 11.12
C ARG A 345 -29.80 3.04 11.50
N ASP A 346 -30.91 3.25 10.80
CA ASP A 346 -32.19 2.61 11.12
C ASP A 346 -32.20 1.10 10.85
N GLN A 347 -31.31 0.62 9.98
CA GLN A 347 -31.07 -0.81 9.74
C GLN A 347 -30.05 -1.43 10.71
N THR A 348 -29.43 -0.62 11.56
CA THR A 348 -28.42 -1.05 12.53
C THR A 348 -29.04 -1.15 13.93
N SER A 349 -28.74 -2.20 14.68
CA SER A 349 -29.21 -2.36 16.07
C SER A 349 -28.72 -1.24 16.98
N GLN A 350 -29.56 -0.76 17.91
CA GLN A 350 -29.19 0.34 18.83
C GLN A 350 -27.97 0.04 19.71
N GLY A 351 -27.68 -1.24 19.99
CA GLY A 351 -26.50 -1.68 20.73
C GLY A 351 -25.21 -1.77 19.90
N ASP A 352 -25.26 -1.56 18.59
CA ASP A 352 -24.10 -1.61 17.70
C ASP A 352 -23.36 -0.26 17.68
N ALA A 353 -22.03 -0.29 17.73
CA ALA A 353 -21.19 0.90 17.65
C ALA A 353 -21.43 1.73 16.36
N CYS A 354 -21.86 1.08 15.27
CA CYS A 354 -22.22 1.72 14.02
C CYS A 354 -23.47 2.61 14.14
N TYR A 355 -24.44 2.27 15.00
CA TYR A 355 -25.66 3.06 15.19
C TYR A 355 -25.33 4.49 15.64
N GLY A 356 -24.57 4.62 16.73
CA GLY A 356 -24.18 5.93 17.27
C GLY A 356 -23.26 6.71 16.34
N GLN A 357 -22.37 6.02 15.62
CA GLN A 357 -21.45 6.66 14.67
C GLN A 357 -22.20 7.24 13.45
N LEU A 358 -23.13 6.50 12.87
CA LEU A 358 -23.93 6.93 11.72
C LEU A 358 -24.86 8.11 12.09
N ASP A 359 -25.49 8.06 13.27
CA ASP A 359 -26.35 9.15 13.77
C ASP A 359 -25.58 10.46 13.96
N LYS A 360 -24.39 10.38 14.60
CA LYS A 360 -23.53 11.53 14.83
C LYS A 360 -23.08 12.17 13.52
N LEU A 361 -22.74 11.37 12.52
CA LEU A 361 -22.29 11.86 11.21
C LEU A 361 -23.45 12.47 10.42
N ALA A 362 -24.64 11.86 10.44
CA ALA A 362 -25.82 12.42 9.81
C ALA A 362 -26.15 13.82 10.36
N LYS A 363 -26.10 14.00 11.69
CA LYS A 363 -26.34 15.31 12.35
C LYS A 363 -25.29 16.36 11.99
N LYS A 364 -24.00 15.98 12.00
CA LYS A 364 -22.90 16.89 11.61
C LYS A 364 -23.04 17.36 10.17
N LEU A 365 -23.34 16.44 9.26
CA LEU A 365 -23.49 16.74 7.84
C LEU A 365 -24.72 17.62 7.58
N ASP A 366 -25.85 17.35 8.24
CA ASP A 366 -27.05 18.17 8.17
C ASP A 366 -26.80 19.62 8.67
N THR A 367 -26.02 19.77 9.73
CA THR A 367 -25.65 21.09 10.28
C THR A 367 -24.77 21.88 9.32
N LEU A 368 -23.76 21.22 8.72
CA LEU A 368 -22.88 21.82 7.73
C LEU A 368 -23.66 22.36 6.52
N LEU A 369 -24.57 21.54 5.98
CA LEU A 369 -25.33 21.87 4.78
C LEU A 369 -26.35 22.99 5.01
N LYS A 370 -26.94 23.05 6.21
CA LYS A 370 -27.81 24.19 6.60
C LYS A 370 -27.02 25.49 6.76
N GLY A 371 -25.79 25.41 7.30
CA GLY A 371 -24.90 26.57 7.42
C GLY A 371 -24.50 27.18 6.07
N GLN A 372 -24.34 26.36 5.04
CA GLN A 372 -23.98 26.81 3.68
C GLN A 372 -25.12 27.50 2.94
N GLY A 373 -26.38 27.16 3.25
CA GLY A 373 -27.56 27.82 2.68
C GLY A 373 -27.81 29.23 3.20
N SER A 374 -27.24 29.61 4.36
CA SER A 374 -27.44 30.94 4.96
C SER A 374 -26.47 32.01 4.45
N THR A 375 -25.32 31.62 3.89
CA THR A 375 -24.28 32.53 3.38
C THR A 375 -24.50 33.00 1.93
N ALA A 376 -25.50 32.45 1.23
CA ALA A 376 -25.80 32.80 -0.16
C ALA A 376 -26.96 33.83 -0.31
N ALA A 377 -27.50 34.35 0.79
CA ALA A 377 -28.67 35.23 0.82
C ALA A 377 -28.40 36.66 1.34
N THR A 378 -27.14 37.10 1.34
CA THR A 378 -26.69 38.48 1.58
C THR A 378 -25.76 38.87 0.46
#